data_AF-I2GF08-F1
#
_entry.id   AF-I2GF08-F1
#
_cell.length_a   1.000
_cell.length_b   1.000
_cell.length_c   1.000
_cell.angle_alpha   90.00
_cell.angle_beta   90.00
_cell.angle_gamma   90.00
#
_symmetry.space_group_name_H-M   'P 1'
#
loop_
_entity.id
_entity.type
_entity.pdbx_description
1 polymer ?
#
loop_
_entity_poly.entity_id
_entity_poly.type
_entity_poly.pdbx_seq_one_letter_code
_entity_poly.pdbx_strand_id
1 'polypeptide(L)'
;MNEWERPGGRGVSQVVAKPAEHLALYDRYSSMAYGIILQILPQTEQAQEVLIEMFSSPDLQCYVNSPGNTAVAIVRLARTKALEAKARLQGPLPQPIEAGAAAKGSLPEVVFELAFRQSCSIETITEKLQLPKADVLKAIHDYFVSFRQA
;
A
#
# COMPACT_ATOMS: atom_id res chain seq x y z
N MET A 1 -25.02 53.21 19.03
CA MET A 1 -24.23 52.47 20.03
C MET A 1 -24.89 51.12 20.19
N ASN A 2 -24.33 50.11 19.52
CA ASN A 2 -24.08 48.77 20.07
C ASN A 2 -23.38 47.95 18.98
N GLU A 3 -22.40 47.24 19.47
CA GLU A 3 -21.18 46.74 18.86
C GLU A 3 -21.36 45.60 17.85
N TRP A 4 -20.53 45.67 16.80
CA TRP A 4 -20.20 44.56 15.93
C TRP A 4 -19.22 43.62 16.63
N GLU A 5 -19.68 42.47 17.12
CA GLU A 5 -18.79 41.37 17.48
C GLU A 5 -19.01 40.18 16.54
N ARG A 6 -18.08 40.02 15.59
CA ARG A 6 -17.80 38.74 14.96
C ARG A 6 -16.81 37.99 15.87
N PRO A 7 -17.11 36.80 16.39
CA PRO A 7 -16.08 35.84 16.71
C PRO A 7 -15.78 35.04 15.45
N GLY A 8 -14.54 35.14 14.98
CA GLY A 8 -14.04 34.37 13.85
C GLY A 8 -14.27 32.88 14.03
N GLY A 9 -15.21 32.34 13.26
CA GLY A 9 -15.32 30.91 13.02
C GLY A 9 -14.10 30.47 12.25
N ARG A 10 -13.13 29.91 12.98
CA ARG A 10 -12.00 29.16 12.45
C ARG A 10 -12.58 28.13 11.48
N GLY A 11 -12.46 28.41 10.18
CA GLY A 11 -12.86 27.50 9.12
C GLY A 11 -12.06 26.22 9.28
N VAL A 12 -12.65 25.22 9.92
CA VAL A 12 -12.30 23.85 9.63
C VAL A 12 -12.81 23.64 8.23
N SER A 13 -11.95 23.91 7.24
CA SER A 13 -12.16 23.43 5.87
C SER A 13 -12.19 21.92 5.97
N GLN A 14 -13.36 21.39 6.27
CA GLN A 14 -13.69 20.01 6.04
C GLN A 14 -13.58 19.88 4.53
N VAL A 15 -12.47 19.30 4.07
CA VAL A 15 -12.26 18.94 2.67
C VAL A 15 -13.27 17.83 2.40
N VAL A 16 -14.52 18.22 2.21
CA VAL A 16 -15.56 17.37 1.65
C VAL A 16 -15.15 17.21 0.21
N ALA A 17 -14.37 16.17 -0.05
CA ALA A 17 -13.99 15.79 -1.38
C ALA A 17 -15.25 15.69 -2.24
N LYS A 18 -15.22 16.32 -3.41
CA LYS A 18 -16.33 16.25 -4.34
C LYS A 18 -16.45 14.79 -4.80
N PRO A 19 -17.63 14.17 -4.74
CA PRO A 19 -17.84 12.79 -5.19
C PRO A 19 -17.30 12.50 -6.60
N ALA A 20 -17.25 13.52 -7.47
CA ALA A 20 -16.69 13.44 -8.82
C ALA A 20 -15.17 13.16 -8.85
N GLU A 21 -14.41 13.59 -7.85
CA GLU A 21 -12.96 13.36 -7.80
C GLU A 21 -12.62 11.91 -7.38
N HIS A 22 -13.40 11.33 -6.47
CA HIS A 22 -13.24 9.91 -6.10
C HIS A 22 -13.54 8.98 -7.27
N LEU A 23 -14.59 9.27 -8.03
CA LEU A 23 -14.94 8.48 -9.22
C LEU A 23 -13.83 8.58 -10.28
N ALA A 24 -13.29 9.77 -10.53
CA ALA A 24 -12.17 9.95 -11.46
C ALA A 24 -10.91 9.20 -11.03
N LEU A 25 -10.61 9.17 -9.72
CA LEU A 25 -9.50 8.38 -9.18
C LEU A 25 -9.75 6.88 -9.31
N TYR A 26 -10.98 6.43 -9.05
CA TYR A 26 -11.38 5.04 -9.21
C TYR A 26 -11.24 4.59 -10.67
N ASP A 27 -11.82 5.31 -11.62
CA ASP A 27 -11.77 4.97 -13.04
C ASP A 27 -10.32 4.89 -13.55
N ARG A 28 -9.46 5.78 -13.05
CA ARG A 28 -8.07 5.87 -13.50
C ARG A 28 -7.15 4.83 -12.87
N TYR A 29 -7.37 4.47 -11.60
CA TYR A 29 -6.41 3.70 -10.82
C TYR A 29 -6.95 2.41 -10.21
N SER A 30 -8.23 2.09 -10.38
CA SER A 30 -8.85 0.88 -9.83
C SER A 30 -8.13 -0.39 -10.27
N SER A 31 -7.82 -0.53 -11.57
CA SER A 31 -7.12 -1.71 -12.10
C SER A 31 -5.74 -1.91 -11.47
N MET A 32 -4.97 -0.82 -11.35
CA MET A 32 -3.64 -0.83 -10.73
C MET A 32 -3.74 -1.16 -9.23
N ALA A 33 -4.61 -0.46 -8.49
CA ALA A 33 -4.82 -0.69 -7.07
C ALA A 33 -5.28 -2.12 -6.80
N TYR A 34 -6.22 -2.62 -7.60
CA TYR A 34 -6.73 -3.99 -7.51
C TYR A 34 -5.64 -5.02 -7.76
N GLY A 35 -4.80 -4.82 -8.78
CA GLY A 35 -3.65 -5.67 -9.03
C GLY A 35 -2.69 -5.74 -7.84
N ILE A 36 -2.38 -4.60 -7.21
CA ILE A 36 -1.55 -4.56 -5.99
C ILE A 36 -2.21 -5.30 -4.83
N ILE A 37 -3.52 -5.12 -4.64
CA ILE A 37 -4.27 -5.79 -3.57
C ILE A 37 -4.24 -7.31 -3.79
N LEU A 38 -4.50 -7.79 -5.02
CA LEU A 38 -4.48 -9.22 -5.36
C LEU A 38 -3.12 -9.89 -5.14
N GLN A 39 -2.02 -9.16 -5.34
CA GLN A 39 -0.68 -9.67 -5.06
C GLN A 39 -0.49 -9.98 -3.58
N ILE A 40 -1.23 -9.34 -2.67
CA ILE A 40 -1.11 -9.51 -1.21
C ILE A 40 -2.23 -10.41 -0.66
N LEU A 41 -3.44 -10.24 -1.21
CA LEU A 41 -4.67 -10.92 -0.83
C LEU A 41 -5.25 -11.62 -2.08
N PRO A 42 -4.84 -12.86 -2.37
CA PRO A 42 -5.17 -13.54 -3.63
C PRO A 42 -6.63 -14.02 -3.72
N GLN A 43 -7.50 -13.60 -2.78
CA GLN A 43 -8.92 -13.93 -2.76
C GLN A 43 -9.70 -12.79 -3.41
N THR A 44 -10.28 -13.04 -4.58
CA THR A 44 -10.95 -12.05 -5.44
C THR A 44 -12.00 -11.23 -4.70
N GLU A 45 -12.86 -11.87 -3.91
CA GLU A 45 -13.95 -11.22 -3.17
C GLU A 45 -13.40 -10.23 -2.13
N GLN A 46 -12.47 -10.69 -1.29
CA GLN A 46 -11.85 -9.85 -0.27
C GLN A 46 -11.03 -8.71 -0.89
N ALA A 47 -10.35 -8.97 -2.01
CA ALA A 47 -9.62 -7.94 -2.73
C ALA A 47 -10.55 -6.84 -3.28
N GLN A 48 -11.75 -7.22 -3.75
CA GLN A 48 -12.77 -6.28 -4.20
C GLN A 48 -13.32 -5.45 -3.03
N GLU A 49 -13.59 -6.08 -1.88
CA GLU A 49 -14.01 -5.37 -0.67
C GLU A 49 -12.97 -4.32 -0.25
N VAL A 50 -11.69 -4.69 -0.21
CA VAL A 50 -10.60 -3.76 0.13
C VAL A 50 -10.49 -2.63 -0.89
N LEU A 51 -10.67 -2.91 -2.18
CA LEU A 51 -10.68 -1.90 -3.24
C LEU A 51 -11.81 -0.88 -3.03
N ILE A 52 -13.03 -1.37 -2.76
CA ILE A 52 -14.20 -0.52 -2.51
C ILE A 52 -13.99 0.31 -1.25
N GLU A 53 -13.52 -0.31 -0.16
CA GLU A 53 -13.21 0.37 1.10
C GLU A 53 -12.18 1.49 0.89
N MET A 54 -11.11 1.20 0.15
CA MET A 54 -10.04 2.16 -0.16
C MET A 54 -10.56 3.40 -0.89
N PHE A 55 -11.35 3.23 -1.96
CA PHE A 55 -11.84 4.35 -2.76
C PHE A 55 -13.05 5.07 -2.14
N SER A 56 -13.73 4.44 -1.20
CA SER A 56 -14.80 5.05 -0.41
C SER A 56 -14.29 5.77 0.84
N SER A 57 -13.03 5.51 1.25
CA SER A 57 -12.45 6.10 2.46
C SER A 57 -12.03 7.56 2.26
N PRO A 58 -12.28 8.44 3.26
CA PRO A 58 -11.74 9.80 3.25
C PRO A 58 -10.20 9.84 3.29
N ASP A 59 -9.54 8.75 3.74
CA ASP A 59 -8.08 8.65 3.78
C ASP A 59 -7.45 8.84 2.40
N LEU A 60 -8.17 8.44 1.33
CA LEU A 60 -7.71 8.55 -0.05
C LEU A 60 -7.23 9.98 -0.35
N GLN A 61 -7.99 10.98 0.10
CA GLN A 61 -7.73 12.39 -0.14
C GLN A 61 -6.51 12.90 0.60
N CYS A 62 -6.30 12.46 1.84
CA CYS A 62 -5.09 12.78 2.58
C CYS A 62 -3.84 12.25 1.88
N TYR A 63 -3.94 11.09 1.23
CA TYR A 63 -2.84 10.48 0.49
C TYR A 63 -2.59 11.13 -0.88
N VAL A 64 -3.64 11.43 -1.66
CA VAL A 64 -3.46 12.04 -3.00
C VAL A 64 -3.12 13.53 -2.97
N ASN A 65 -3.48 14.25 -1.91
CA ASN A 65 -3.12 15.67 -1.74
C ASN A 65 -1.71 15.87 -1.17
N SER A 66 -0.98 14.78 -0.89
CA SER A 66 0.43 14.84 -0.49
C SER A 66 1.30 15.24 -1.70
N PRO A 67 2.33 16.10 -1.52
CA PRO A 67 3.21 16.46 -2.63
C PRO A 67 3.92 15.23 -3.19
N GLY A 68 3.62 14.87 -4.44
CA GLY A 68 4.19 13.69 -5.09
C GLY A 68 3.35 13.15 -6.24
N ASN A 69 3.73 11.98 -6.74
CA ASN A 69 3.00 11.28 -7.80
C ASN A 69 1.77 10.56 -7.23
N THR A 70 0.58 10.94 -7.66
CA THR A 70 -0.71 10.32 -7.27
C THR A 70 -0.69 8.81 -7.43
N ALA A 71 -0.11 8.26 -8.50
CA ALA A 71 -0.04 6.82 -8.70
C ALA A 71 0.77 6.12 -7.59
N VAL A 72 1.87 6.74 -7.14
CA VAL A 72 2.67 6.22 -6.03
C VAL A 72 1.89 6.26 -4.72
N ALA A 73 1.13 7.33 -4.48
CA ALA A 73 0.27 7.43 -3.30
C ALA A 73 -0.82 6.33 -3.30
N ILE A 74 -1.45 6.08 -4.45
CA ILE A 74 -2.43 5.00 -4.63
C ILE A 74 -1.80 3.63 -4.38
N VAL A 75 -0.64 3.33 -4.97
CA VAL A 75 0.06 2.05 -4.74
C VAL A 75 0.37 1.84 -3.26
N ARG A 76 0.86 2.88 -2.57
CA ARG A 76 1.16 2.80 -1.14
C ARG A 76 -0.10 2.55 -0.32
N LEU A 77 -1.18 3.28 -0.59
CA LEU A 77 -2.44 3.13 0.13
C LEU A 77 -3.06 1.74 -0.10
N ALA A 78 -3.08 1.27 -1.36
CA ALA A 78 -3.57 -0.06 -1.71
C ALA A 78 -2.81 -1.16 -0.98
N ARG A 79 -1.46 -1.06 -0.96
CA ARG A 79 -0.61 -1.99 -0.21
C ARG A 79 -0.93 -1.98 1.28
N THR A 80 -1.02 -0.80 1.90
CA THR A 80 -1.34 -0.66 3.33
C THR A 80 -2.70 -1.29 3.65
N LYS A 81 -3.76 -0.96 2.91
CA LYS A 81 -5.11 -1.51 3.15
C LYS A 81 -5.16 -3.02 2.93
N ALA A 82 -4.46 -3.55 1.93
CA ALA A 82 -4.38 -5.00 1.70
C ALA A 82 -3.69 -5.74 2.86
N LEU A 83 -2.62 -5.16 3.42
CA LEU A 83 -1.91 -5.73 4.57
C LEU A 83 -2.76 -5.68 5.84
N GLU A 84 -3.46 -4.57 6.08
CA GLU A 84 -4.42 -4.45 7.19
C GLU A 84 -5.51 -5.52 7.07
N ALA A 85 -6.11 -5.69 5.89
CA ALA A 85 -7.12 -6.71 5.65
C ALA A 85 -6.56 -8.13 5.86
N LYS A 86 -5.36 -8.42 5.34
CA LYS A 86 -4.67 -9.69 5.55
C LYS A 86 -4.44 -9.98 7.04
N ALA A 87 -4.01 -8.98 7.82
CA ALA A 87 -3.82 -9.11 9.26
C ALA A 87 -5.13 -9.34 10.02
N ARG A 88 -6.24 -8.71 9.61
CA ARG A 88 -7.57 -8.95 10.18
C ARG A 88 -8.05 -10.39 9.95
N LEU A 89 -7.82 -10.92 8.75
CA LEU A 89 -8.29 -12.26 8.35
C LEU A 89 -7.45 -13.39 8.95
N GLN A 90 -6.14 -13.18 9.11
CA GLN A 90 -5.21 -14.21 9.61
C GLN A 90 -4.94 -14.09 11.12
N GLY A 91 -5.46 -13.05 11.78
CA GLY A 91 -5.18 -12.71 13.17
C GLY A 91 -3.76 -12.17 13.41
N PRO A 92 -3.42 -11.69 14.62
CA PRO A 92 -2.09 -11.14 14.95
C PRO A 92 -0.94 -12.16 14.95
N LEU A 93 -1.15 -13.37 14.43
CA LEU A 93 -0.12 -14.39 14.51
C LEU A 93 1.08 -13.98 13.66
N PRO A 94 2.31 -14.04 14.21
CA PRO A 94 3.49 -14.02 13.38
C PRO A 94 3.39 -15.27 12.51
N GLN A 95 2.96 -15.13 11.26
CA GLN A 95 3.05 -16.25 10.33
C GLN A 95 4.53 -16.63 10.32
N PRO A 96 4.87 -17.89 10.67
CA PRO A 96 6.18 -18.41 10.35
C PRO A 96 6.31 -18.19 8.85
N ILE A 97 7.26 -17.33 8.47
CA ILE A 97 7.60 -17.17 7.07
C ILE A 97 8.05 -18.56 6.65
N GLU A 98 7.21 -19.26 5.89
CA GLU A 98 7.47 -20.59 5.40
C GLU A 98 8.89 -20.59 4.84
N ALA A 99 9.81 -21.29 5.51
CA ALA A 99 11.18 -21.49 5.03
C ALA A 99 11.19 -22.17 3.63
N GLY A 100 10.03 -22.67 3.17
CA GLY A 100 9.79 -23.16 1.82
C GLY A 100 9.56 -22.11 0.73
N ALA A 101 9.33 -20.82 1.05
CA ALA A 101 9.26 -19.77 0.01
C ALA A 101 10.64 -19.52 -0.63
N ALA A 102 11.71 -19.68 0.15
CA ALA A 102 13.09 -19.68 -0.35
C ALA A 102 13.45 -20.92 -1.19
N ALA A 103 12.62 -21.97 -1.19
CA ALA A 103 12.91 -23.23 -1.88
C ALA A 103 12.49 -23.23 -3.36
N LYS A 104 11.84 -22.18 -3.89
CA LYS A 104 11.37 -22.12 -5.28
C LYS A 104 11.65 -20.83 -6.06
N GLY A 105 12.03 -19.74 -5.39
CA GLY A 105 12.21 -18.43 -6.04
C GLY A 105 13.67 -18.00 -6.15
N SER A 106 13.96 -17.12 -7.12
CA SER A 106 15.25 -16.44 -7.19
C SER A 106 15.43 -15.49 -5.99
N LEU A 107 16.67 -15.17 -5.59
CA LEU A 107 16.93 -14.24 -4.48
C LEU A 107 16.19 -12.89 -4.62
N PRO A 108 16.18 -12.23 -5.80
CA PRO A 108 15.37 -11.02 -6.05
C PRO A 108 13.88 -11.19 -5.72
N GLU A 109 13.30 -12.33 -6.11
CA GLU A 109 11.89 -12.64 -5.88
C GLU A 109 11.60 -12.85 -4.39
N VAL A 110 12.42 -13.63 -3.68
CA VAL A 110 12.26 -13.85 -2.24
C VAL A 110 12.37 -12.54 -1.46
N VAL A 111 13.34 -11.68 -1.80
CA VAL A 111 13.49 -10.38 -1.15
C VAL A 111 12.29 -9.47 -1.43
N PHE A 112 11.78 -9.48 -2.67
CA PHE A 112 10.56 -8.74 -3.02
C PHE A 112 9.34 -9.24 -2.25
N GLU A 113 9.15 -10.56 -2.14
CA GLU A 113 8.05 -11.15 -1.36
C GLU A 113 8.05 -10.67 0.09
N LEU A 114 9.22 -10.73 0.75
CA LEU A 114 9.38 -10.32 2.14
C LEU A 114 9.13 -8.83 2.33
N ALA A 115 9.72 -7.99 1.48
CA ALA A 115 9.59 -6.55 1.58
C ALA A 115 8.17 -6.09 1.20
N PHE A 116 7.65 -6.55 0.06
CA PHE A 116 6.43 -6.03 -0.53
C PHE A 116 5.17 -6.68 0.04
N ARG A 117 5.09 -8.02 0.09
CA ARG A 117 3.87 -8.74 0.50
C ARG A 117 3.78 -9.03 1.99
N GLN A 118 4.91 -9.03 2.69
CA GLN A 118 4.96 -9.33 4.14
C GLN A 118 5.35 -8.13 5.00
N SER A 119 5.67 -6.98 4.40
CA SER A 119 6.10 -5.77 5.13
C SER A 119 7.29 -5.96 6.07
N CYS A 120 8.19 -6.89 5.74
CA CYS A 120 9.46 -6.97 6.46
C CYS A 120 10.32 -5.74 6.12
N SER A 121 10.95 -5.14 7.14
CA SER A 121 11.96 -4.11 6.90
C SER A 121 13.21 -4.72 6.27
N ILE A 122 14.03 -3.88 5.63
CA ILE A 122 15.30 -4.32 5.04
C ILE A 122 16.18 -4.95 6.12
N GLU A 123 16.20 -4.38 7.31
CA GLU A 123 16.96 -4.87 8.46
C GLU A 123 16.48 -6.28 8.86
N THR A 124 15.17 -6.50 8.99
CA THR A 124 14.60 -7.82 9.27
C THR A 124 14.92 -8.82 8.15
N ILE A 125 14.94 -8.39 6.89
CA ILE A 125 15.31 -9.26 5.76
C ILE A 125 16.80 -9.62 5.81
N THR A 126 17.69 -8.68 6.12
CA THR A 126 19.13 -8.94 6.26
C THR A 126 19.41 -9.96 7.36
N GLU A 127 18.73 -9.83 8.50
CA GLU A 127 18.85 -10.78 9.62
C GLU A 127 18.30 -12.16 9.24
N LYS A 128 17.13 -12.21 8.58
CA LYS A 128 16.48 -13.47 8.20
C LYS A 128 17.23 -14.23 7.11
N LEU A 129 17.75 -13.53 6.11
CA LEU A 129 18.46 -14.15 5.01
C LEU A 129 19.97 -14.29 5.26
N GLN A 130 20.48 -13.76 6.38
CA GLN A 130 21.92 -13.70 6.68
C GLN A 130 22.71 -13.05 5.54
N LEU A 131 22.14 -12.00 4.94
CA LEU A 131 22.72 -11.27 3.82
C LEU A 131 23.07 -9.84 4.23
N PRO A 132 24.15 -9.26 3.67
CA PRO A 132 24.45 -7.86 3.89
C PRO A 132 23.39 -6.97 3.23
N LYS A 133 23.17 -5.79 3.81
CA LYS A 133 22.20 -4.79 3.31
C LYS A 133 22.38 -4.45 1.83
N ALA A 134 23.62 -4.43 1.36
CA ALA A 134 23.93 -4.17 -0.05
C ALA A 134 23.32 -5.23 -0.99
N ASP A 135 23.37 -6.51 -0.62
CA ASP A 135 22.85 -7.60 -1.42
C ASP A 135 21.31 -7.61 -1.42
N VAL A 136 20.68 -7.27 -0.30
CA VAL A 136 19.23 -7.11 -0.21
C VAL A 136 18.76 -5.96 -1.11
N LEU A 137 19.41 -4.81 -1.07
CA LEU A 137 19.08 -3.67 -1.94
C LEU A 137 19.32 -3.99 -3.42
N LYS A 138 20.41 -4.70 -3.73
CA LYS A 138 20.69 -5.17 -5.08
C LYS A 138 19.61 -6.14 -5.57
N ALA A 139 19.20 -7.08 -4.75
CA ALA A 139 18.13 -8.03 -5.07
C ALA A 139 16.80 -7.31 -5.37
N ILE A 140 16.45 -6.26 -4.60
CA ILE A 140 15.29 -5.41 -4.89
C ILE A 140 15.43 -4.74 -6.26
N HIS A 141 16.58 -4.13 -6.54
CA HIS A 141 16.84 -3.48 -7.82
C HIS A 141 16.74 -4.47 -8.99
N ASP A 142 17.39 -5.62 -8.87
CA ASP A 142 17.43 -6.65 -9.92
C ASP A 142 16.04 -7.23 -10.21
N TYR A 143 15.18 -7.34 -9.20
CA TYR A 143 13.78 -7.70 -9.38
C TYR A 143 13.05 -6.67 -10.27
N PHE A 144 13.19 -5.38 -9.96
CA PHE A 144 12.55 -4.32 -10.76
C PHE A 144 13.10 -4.20 -12.18
N VAL A 145 14.40 -4.43 -12.39
CA VAL A 145 14.99 -4.46 -13.73
C VAL A 145 14.40 -5.60 -14.54
N SER A 146 14.33 -6.80 -13.95
CA SER A 146 13.76 -7.99 -14.60
C SER A 146 12.29 -7.78 -14.93
N PHE A 147 11.53 -7.15 -14.03
CA PHE A 147 10.11 -6.84 -14.23
C PHE A 147 9.86 -5.83 -15.37
N ARG A 148 10.81 -4.94 -15.68
CA ARG A 148 10.68 -4.00 -16.81
C ARG A 148 11.03 -4.61 -18.17
N GLN A 149 11.71 -5.76 -18.18
CA GLN A 149 12.16 -6.44 -19.40
C GLN A 149 11.24 -7.58 -19.84
N ALA A 150 10.28 -7.97 -19.00
CA ALA A 150 9.23 -8.96 -19.28
C ALA A 150 7.99 -8.29 -19.88
#